data_AF-A0A656HFR3-F1
#
_entry.id   AF-A0A656HFR3-F1
#
_cell.length_a   1.000
_cell.length_b   1.000
_cell.length_c   1.000
_cell.angle_alpha   90.00
_cell.angle_beta   90.00
_cell.angle_gamma   90.00
#
_symmetry.space_group_name_H-M   'P 1'
#
loop_
_entity.id
_entity.type
_entity.pdbx_description
1 polymer ?
#
loop_
_entity_poly.entity_id
_entity_poly.type
_entity_poly.pdbx_seq_one_letter_code
_entity_poly.pdbx_strand_id
1 'polypeptide(L)'
;MRRERSMSGKPMILAQRIARHPALQERIEAILNIVESRGDDLKLADEAERQIIETLRQLGHDALSGWAEQRAETAVEQGRQEPGWRPMGQKNSTGKAPTG
;
A
#
# COMPACT_ATOMS: atom_id res chain seq x y z
N MET A 1 2.70 -27.18 -34.13
CA MET A 1 3.24 -25.99 -33.44
C MET A 1 2.09 -25.33 -32.68
N ARG A 2 1.95 -25.57 -31.36
CA ARG A 2 0.91 -24.93 -30.54
C ARG A 2 1.31 -23.47 -30.32
N ARG A 3 0.45 -22.53 -30.67
CA ARG A 3 0.65 -21.11 -30.32
C ARG A 3 0.50 -21.00 -28.80
N GLU A 4 1.62 -20.83 -28.10
CA GLU A 4 1.61 -20.39 -26.71
C GLU A 4 0.84 -19.07 -26.66
N ARG A 5 -0.27 -19.06 -25.93
CA ARG A 5 -1.02 -17.83 -25.65
C ARG A 5 -0.05 -16.91 -24.91
N SER A 6 0.21 -15.74 -25.50
CA SER A 6 1.01 -14.68 -24.88
C SER A 6 0.45 -14.34 -23.50
N MET A 7 1.12 -14.84 -22.46
CA MET A 7 0.86 -14.54 -21.04
C MET A 7 1.73 -13.39 -20.52
N SER A 8 2.46 -12.68 -21.39
CA SER A 8 3.73 -12.05 -20.98
C SER A 8 3.73 -10.52 -20.99
N GLY A 9 2.77 -9.89 -20.31
CA GLY A 9 2.84 -8.43 -20.11
C GLY A 9 2.18 -7.96 -18.82
N LYS A 10 0.89 -8.26 -18.65
CA LYS A 10 0.10 -7.80 -17.49
C LYS A 10 0.54 -8.34 -16.13
N PRO A 11 0.77 -9.66 -15.93
CA PRO A 11 1.09 -10.18 -14.60
C PRO A 11 2.48 -9.74 -14.10
N MET A 12 3.49 -9.67 -14.98
CA MET A 12 4.81 -9.14 -14.61
C MET A 12 4.77 -7.67 -14.18
N ILE A 13 3.99 -6.83 -14.88
CA ILE A 13 3.87 -5.40 -14.54
C ILE A 13 3.21 -5.23 -13.17
N LEU A 14 2.19 -6.03 -12.84
CA LEU A 14 1.55 -5.97 -11.53
C LEU A 14 2.51 -6.40 -10.42
N ALA A 15 3.17 -7.56 -10.56
CA ALA A 15 4.10 -8.07 -9.56
C ALA A 15 5.24 -7.07 -9.26
N GLN A 16 5.81 -6.45 -10.30
CA GLN A 16 6.86 -5.43 -10.13
C GLN A 16 6.36 -4.18 -9.40
N ARG A 17 5.12 -3.76 -9.65
CA ARG A 17 4.52 -2.61 -8.95
C ARG A 17 4.24 -2.95 -7.50
N ILE A 18 3.72 -4.15 -7.22
CA ILE A 18 3.42 -4.60 -5.86
C ILE A 18 4.68 -4.77 -5.02
N ALA A 19 5.79 -5.22 -5.63
CA ALA A 19 7.08 -5.34 -4.95
C ALA A 19 7.64 -3.99 -4.45
N ARG A 20 7.16 -2.86 -4.97
CA ARG A 20 7.49 -1.51 -4.48
C ARG A 20 6.64 -1.10 -3.28
N HIS A 21 5.63 -1.89 -2.92
CA HIS A 21 4.69 -1.63 -1.84
C HIS A 21 4.55 -2.89 -0.95
N PRO A 22 5.59 -3.25 -0.16
CA PRO A 22 5.65 -4.51 0.58
C PRO A 22 4.46 -4.71 1.53
N ALA A 23 4.00 -3.65 2.21
CA ALA A 23 2.81 -3.73 3.06
C ALA A 23 1.56 -4.17 2.27
N LEU A 24 1.34 -3.64 1.06
CA LEU A 24 0.20 -4.05 0.23
C LEU A 24 0.34 -5.49 -0.27
N GLN A 25 1.56 -5.92 -0.57
CA GLN A 25 1.84 -7.29 -0.97
C GLN A 25 1.46 -8.28 0.14
N GLU A 26 1.88 -8.04 1.38
CA GLU A 26 1.56 -8.90 2.53
C GLU A 26 0.05 -9.05 2.74
N ARG A 27 -0.72 -7.95 2.62
CA ARG A 27 -2.18 -7.99 2.76
C ARG A 27 -2.85 -8.79 1.64
N ILE A 28 -2.36 -8.68 0.42
CA ILE A 28 -2.91 -9.42 -0.72
C ILE A 28 -2.60 -10.92 -0.58
N GLU A 29 -1.39 -11.27 -0.14
CA GLU A 29 -1.03 -12.66 0.17
C GLU A 29 -1.92 -13.23 1.28
N ALA A 30 -2.23 -12.45 2.32
CA ALA A 30 -3.16 -12.87 3.37
C ALA A 30 -4.58 -13.15 2.84
N ILE A 31 -5.10 -12.32 1.92
CA ILE A 31 -6.41 -12.58 1.28
C ILE A 31 -6.35 -13.88 0.46
N LEU A 32 -5.29 -14.10 -0.31
CA LEU A 32 -5.12 -15.31 -1.12
C LEU A 32 -5.09 -16.57 -0.24
N ASN A 33 -4.38 -16.52 0.89
CA ASN A 33 -4.33 -17.63 1.84
C ASN A 33 -5.72 -18.01 2.37
N ILE A 34 -6.61 -17.02 2.61
CA ILE A 34 -7.99 -17.29 3.04
C ILE A 34 -8.78 -17.97 1.91
N VAL A 35 -8.63 -17.52 0.67
CA VAL A 35 -9.33 -18.09 -0.51
C VAL A 35 -8.86 -19.50 -0.83
N GLU A 36 -7.56 -19.76 -0.67
CA GLU A 36 -6.95 -21.08 -0.92
C GLU A 36 -7.18 -22.06 0.23
N SER A 37 -7.57 -21.56 1.40
CA SER A 37 -7.98 -22.37 2.53
C SER A 37 -9.20 -23.20 2.17
N ARG A 38 -9.08 -24.53 2.29
CA ARG A 38 -10.18 -25.46 2.04
C ARG A 38 -10.89 -25.73 3.35
N GLY A 39 -12.07 -25.15 3.54
CA GLY A 39 -12.91 -25.35 4.73
C GLY A 39 -14.31 -25.83 4.36
N ASP A 40 -14.71 -27.00 4.86
CA ASP A 40 -16.05 -27.59 4.67
C ASP A 40 -16.99 -27.33 5.88
N ASP A 41 -17.05 -26.10 6.41
CA ASP A 41 -17.95 -25.75 7.54
C ASP A 41 -18.48 -24.30 7.44
N LEU A 42 -19.76 -24.09 7.76
CA LEU A 42 -20.39 -22.78 7.86
C LEU A 42 -19.72 -21.87 8.90
N LYS A 43 -19.20 -22.43 10.01
CA LYS A 43 -18.42 -21.65 10.99
C LYS A 43 -17.11 -21.10 10.41
N LEU A 44 -16.54 -21.78 9.41
CA LEU A 44 -15.36 -21.30 8.70
C LEU A 44 -15.72 -20.17 7.72
N ALA A 45 -16.97 -20.11 7.23
CA ALA A 45 -17.41 -19.04 6.35
C ALA A 45 -17.54 -17.69 7.08
N ASP A 46 -18.18 -17.66 8.26
CA ASP A 46 -18.30 -16.44 9.07
C ASP A 46 -16.92 -15.91 9.52
N GLU A 47 -16.02 -16.83 9.89
CA GLU A 47 -14.65 -16.48 10.26
C GLU A 47 -13.84 -15.99 9.05
N ALA A 48 -13.99 -16.64 7.89
CA ALA A 48 -13.36 -16.18 6.66
C ALA A 48 -13.88 -14.79 6.24
N GLU A 49 -15.18 -14.52 6.36
CA GLU A 49 -15.76 -13.20 6.11
C GLU A 49 -15.11 -12.15 7.02
N ARG A 50 -15.07 -12.41 8.33
CA ARG A 50 -14.45 -11.50 9.29
C ARG A 50 -12.98 -11.24 8.96
N GLN A 51 -12.21 -12.28 8.67
CA GLN A 51 -10.79 -12.15 8.33
C GLN A 51 -10.58 -11.36 7.03
N ILE A 52 -11.41 -11.58 6.01
CA ILE A 52 -11.35 -10.79 4.77
C ILE A 52 -11.66 -9.33 5.05
N ILE A 53 -12.70 -9.01 5.82
CA ILE A 53 -13.07 -7.62 6.15
C ILE A 53 -11.93 -6.90 6.87
N GLU A 54 -11.33 -7.53 7.88
CA GLU A 54 -10.22 -6.91 8.61
C GLU A 54 -8.98 -6.73 7.71
N THR A 55 -8.69 -7.72 6.86
CA THR A 55 -7.56 -7.64 5.93
C THR A 55 -7.78 -6.53 4.89
N LEU A 56 -9.02 -6.33 4.41
CA LEU A 56 -9.37 -5.24 3.51
C LEU A 56 -9.28 -3.87 4.18
N ARG A 57 -9.65 -3.75 5.46
CA ARG A 57 -9.48 -2.51 6.23
C ARG A 57 -8.01 -2.15 6.37
N GLN A 58 -7.17 -3.13 6.72
CA GLN A 58 -5.72 -2.94 6.81
C GLN A 58 -5.12 -2.57 5.45
N LEU A 59 -5.49 -3.28 4.38
CA LEU A 59 -5.07 -2.95 3.01
C LEU A 59 -5.44 -1.52 2.63
N GLY A 60 -6.66 -1.08 2.96
CA GLY A 60 -7.11 0.29 2.72
C GLY A 60 -6.29 1.32 3.51
N HIS A 61 -5.98 1.03 4.78
CA HIS A 61 -5.13 1.89 5.61
C HIS A 61 -3.70 2.01 5.04
N ASP A 62 -3.09 0.88 4.68
CA ASP A 62 -1.74 0.83 4.12
C ASP A 62 -1.67 1.59 2.79
N ALA A 63 -2.72 1.46 1.95
CA ALA A 63 -2.80 2.16 0.68
C ALA A 63 -2.94 3.68 0.83
N LEU A 64 -3.78 4.14 1.77
CA LEU A 64 -3.94 5.56 2.06
C LEU A 64 -2.68 6.17 2.67
N SER A 65 -2.00 5.44 3.55
CA SER A 65 -0.76 5.87 4.19
C SER A 65 0.34 6.04 3.15
N GLY A 66 0.58 5.02 2.31
CA GLY A 66 1.56 5.11 1.23
C GLY A 66 1.25 6.20 0.20
N TRP A 67 -0.04 6.44 -0.09
CA TRP A 67 -0.44 7.57 -0.94
C TRP A 67 -0.10 8.92 -0.30
N ALA A 68 -0.37 9.09 1.00
CA ALA A 68 -0.08 10.32 1.72
C ALA A 68 1.42 10.61 1.79
N GLU A 69 2.23 9.58 2.05
CA GLU A 69 3.70 9.67 2.07
C GLU A 69 4.24 10.12 0.70
N GLN A 70 3.84 9.44 -0.38
CA GLN A 70 4.26 9.80 -1.73
C GLN A 70 3.86 11.24 -2.09
N ARG A 71 2.67 11.68 -1.66
CA ARG A 71 2.21 13.05 -1.89
C ARG A 71 3.01 14.07 -1.09
N ALA A 72 3.35 13.77 0.16
CA ALA A 72 4.20 14.62 0.97
C ALA A 72 5.59 14.78 0.35
N GLU A 73 6.22 13.68 -0.07
CA GLU A 73 7.53 13.71 -0.74
C GLU A 73 7.48 14.52 -2.03
N THR A 74 6.46 14.30 -2.86
CA THR A 74 6.30 15.04 -4.12
C THR A 74 6.13 16.55 -3.86
N ALA A 75 5.35 16.92 -2.85
CA ALA A 75 5.16 18.32 -2.48
C ALA A 75 6.43 18.98 -1.95
N VAL A 76 7.24 18.24 -1.17
CA VAL A 76 8.56 18.70 -0.70
C VAL A 76 9.49 18.93 -1.90
N GLU A 77 9.53 18.00 -2.85
CA GLU A 77 10.40 18.11 -4.01
C GLU A 77 10.00 19.26 -4.93
N GLN A 78 8.69 19.50 -5.11
CA GLN A 78 8.18 20.67 -5.82
C GLN A 78 8.55 21.97 -5.11
N GLY A 79 8.40 22.03 -3.79
CA GLY A 79 8.78 23.20 -3.00
C GLY A 79 10.26 23.54 -3.13
N ARG A 80 11.15 22.54 -3.18
CA ARG A 80 12.60 22.76 -3.36
C ARG A 80 12.96 23.48 -4.66
N GLN A 81 12.13 23.37 -5.69
CA GLN A 81 12.33 24.04 -6.98
C GLN A 81 11.87 25.51 -6.98
N GLU A 82 11.10 25.93 -5.97
CA GLU A 82 10.58 27.30 -5.84
C GLU A 82 11.61 28.24 -5.17
N PRO A 83 11.94 29.40 -5.79
CA PRO A 83 12.86 30.37 -5.22
C PRO A 83 12.34 30.91 -3.87
N GLY A 84 13.14 30.75 -2.82
CA GLY A 84 12.82 31.24 -1.47
C GLY A 84 12.00 30.26 -0.61
N TRP A 85 11.71 29.06 -1.11
CA TRP A 85 11.15 28.00 -0.29
C TRP A 85 12.12 27.58 0.82
N ARG A 86 11.58 27.34 2.02
CA ARG A 86 12.33 26.81 3.16
C ARG A 86 11.59 25.60 3.72
N PRO A 87 12.29 24.48 4.01
CA PRO A 87 11.67 23.37 4.70
C PRO A 87 11.26 23.82 6.10
N MET A 88 9.96 23.83 6.38
CA MET A 88 9.47 24.12 7.72
C MET A 88 9.43 22.81 8.50
N GLY A 89 10.26 22.71 9.54
CA GLY A 89 10.30 21.53 10.42
C GLY A 89 8.94 21.27 11.10
N GLN A 90 8.76 20.04 11.59
CA GLN A 90 7.61 19.66 12.42
C GLN A 90 7.43 20.70 13.53
N LYS A 91 6.27 21.37 13.54
CA LYS A 91 5.96 22.35 14.58
C LYS A 91 5.77 21.59 15.89
N ASN A 92 6.72 21.71 16.81
CA ASN A 92 6.49 21.22 18.16
C ASN A 92 5.45 22.11 18.87
N SER A 93 4.62 21.50 19.72
CA SER A 93 3.54 22.20 20.43
C SER A 93 4.03 23.30 21.38
N THR A 94 5.35 23.43 21.56
CA THR A 94 6.00 24.39 22.46
C THR A 94 6.31 25.75 21.84
N GLY A 95 5.92 26.02 20.60
CA GLY A 95 5.99 27.37 20.03
C GLY A 95 7.41 27.95 19.87
N LYS A 96 8.46 27.12 19.97
CA LYS A 96 9.84 27.55 19.69
C LYS A 96 10.14 27.35 18.21
N ALA A 97 10.65 28.40 17.57
CA ALA A 97 11.06 28.34 16.17
C ALA A 97 12.12 27.25 15.96
N PRO A 98 12.06 26.48 14.86
CA PRO A 98 13.11 25.51 14.53
C PRO A 98 14.43 26.27 14.31
N THR A 99 15.47 25.88 15.04
CA THR A 99 16.84 26.35 14.83
C THR A 99 17.39 25.60 13.63
N GLY A 100 17.96 26.35 12.67
CA GLY A 100 18.36 25.88 11.35
C GLY A 100 19.52 24.92 11.32
#